data_AF-F8PDV7-F1
#
_entry.id   AF-F8PDV7-F1
#
_cell.length_a   1.000
_cell.length_b   1.000
_cell.length_c   1.000
_cell.angle_alpha   90.00
_cell.angle_beta   90.00
_cell.angle_gamma   90.00
#
_symmetry.space_group_name_H-M   'P 1'
#
loop_
_entity.id
_entity.type
_entity.pdbx_description
1 polymer ?
#
loop_
_entity_poly.entity_id
_entity_poly.type
_entity_poly.pdbx_seq_one_letter_code
_entity_poly.pdbx_strand_id
1 'polypeptide(L)'
;MPSTHASAVTFFATYIPLACFYLPPHPTLPPSIFQPKIVSLIVIPWASLITLSRVWLKYHTWPQVGAGVVYGVVMACIWFQVWYDDIWGIRTLGGALEALLRLSMAWLV
;
A
#
# COMPACT_ATOMS: atom_id res chain seq x y z
N MET A 1 -0.09 -20.70 11.04
CA MET A 1 -0.28 -19.76 9.92
C MET A 1 0.28 -18.40 10.34
N PRO A 2 0.94 -17.63 9.45
CA PRO A 2 1.30 -16.23 9.71
C PRO A 2 0.06 -15.39 10.03
N SER A 3 0.21 -14.31 10.79
CA SER A 3 -0.92 -13.45 11.13
C SER A 3 -1.36 -12.60 9.93
N THR A 4 -2.58 -12.85 9.43
CA THR A 4 -3.18 -12.08 8.32
C THR A 4 -3.41 -10.61 8.69
N HIS A 5 -3.75 -10.34 9.95
CA HIS A 5 -3.85 -8.98 10.46
C HIS A 5 -2.50 -8.27 10.37
N ALA A 6 -1.41 -8.94 10.82
CA ALA A 6 -0.08 -8.36 10.77
C ALA A 6 0.37 -8.09 9.32
N SER A 7 0.15 -9.04 8.41
CA SER A 7 0.50 -8.85 6.99
C SER A 7 -0.30 -7.74 6.32
N ALA A 8 -1.62 -7.66 6.55
CA ALA A 8 -2.46 -6.64 5.93
C ALA A 8 -2.10 -5.23 6.42
N VAL A 9 -1.98 -5.03 7.74
CA VAL A 9 -1.71 -3.68 8.28
C VAL A 9 -0.29 -3.22 7.96
N THR A 10 0.69 -4.12 7.93
CA THR A 10 2.06 -3.74 7.56
C THR A 10 2.21 -3.51 6.06
N PHE A 11 1.45 -4.20 5.21
CA PHE A 11 1.35 -3.84 3.79
C PHE A 11 0.94 -2.36 3.65
N PHE A 12 -0.15 -1.93 4.28
CA PHE A 12 -0.61 -0.54 4.19
C PHE A 12 0.34 0.44 4.87
N ALA A 13 0.89 0.08 6.04
CA ALA A 13 1.84 0.93 6.74
C ALA A 13 3.17 1.11 6.00
N THR A 14 3.51 0.23 5.06
CA THR A 14 4.64 0.41 4.14
C THR A 14 4.22 1.14 2.86
N TYR A 15 3.10 0.72 2.24
CA TYR A 15 2.67 1.28 0.95
C TYR A 15 2.24 2.75 1.06
N ILE A 16 1.55 3.14 2.13
CA ILE A 16 1.06 4.52 2.29
C ILE A 16 2.22 5.52 2.35
N PRO A 17 3.26 5.35 3.20
CA PRO A 17 4.44 6.22 3.15
C PRO A 17 5.08 6.27 1.77
N LEU A 18 5.32 5.12 1.13
CA LEU A 18 5.88 5.07 -0.23
C LEU A 18 5.03 5.92 -1.18
N ALA A 19 3.71 5.75 -1.17
CA ALA A 19 2.81 6.52 -2.01
C ALA A 19 2.91 8.03 -1.73
N CYS A 20 2.89 8.44 -0.46
CA CYS A 20 3.01 9.84 -0.10
C CYS A 20 4.36 10.46 -0.53
N PHE A 21 5.47 9.73 -0.43
CA PHE A 21 6.79 10.25 -0.77
C PHE A 21 7.07 10.31 -2.29
N TYR A 22 6.47 9.41 -3.06
CA TYR A 22 6.85 9.20 -4.47
C TYR A 22 5.77 9.56 -5.48
N LEU A 23 4.49 9.63 -5.09
CA LEU A 23 3.40 10.05 -5.98
C LEU A 23 3.03 11.51 -5.77
N PRO A 24 2.59 12.21 -6.82
CA PRO A 24 2.06 13.56 -6.69
C PRO A 24 0.77 13.52 -5.87
N PRO A 25 0.60 14.42 -4.88
CA PRO A 25 -0.66 14.53 -4.16
C PRO A 25 -1.77 14.99 -5.11
N HIS A 26 -2.98 14.48 -4.90
CA HIS A 26 -4.13 14.89 -5.69
C HIS A 26 -4.40 16.40 -5.47
N PRO A 27 -4.72 17.18 -6.52
CA PRO A 27 -4.89 18.64 -6.42
C PRO A 27 -5.94 19.11 -5.41
N THR A 28 -6.91 18.26 -5.06
CA THR A 28 -7.96 18.59 -4.08
C THR A 28 -7.53 18.36 -2.63
N LEU A 29 -6.36 17.76 -2.39
CA LEU A 29 -5.89 17.48 -1.04
C LEU A 29 -5.12 18.68 -0.46
N PRO A 30 -5.44 19.12 0.77
CA PRO A 30 -4.69 20.17 1.45
C PRO A 30 -3.22 19.73 1.66
N PRO A 31 -2.24 20.49 1.15
CA PRO A 31 -0.82 20.09 1.24
C PRO A 31 -0.28 20.07 2.67
N SER A 32 -0.95 20.73 3.62
CA SER A 32 -0.54 20.77 5.03
C SER A 32 -0.85 19.49 5.81
N ILE A 33 -1.92 18.75 5.47
CA ILE A 33 -2.39 17.59 6.24
C ILE A 33 -1.81 16.28 5.68
N PHE A 34 -1.70 16.20 4.37
CA PHE A 34 -1.22 15.00 3.67
C PHE A 34 0.30 14.99 3.47
N GLN A 35 1.04 15.67 4.36
CA GLN A 35 2.49 15.64 4.32
C GLN A 35 2.98 14.22 4.59
N PRO A 36 3.88 13.67 3.75
CA PRO A 36 4.33 12.28 3.87
C PRO A 36 4.86 11.93 5.27
N LYS A 37 5.54 12.88 5.91
CA LYS A 37 6.06 12.76 7.27
C LYS A 37 4.94 12.59 8.31
N ILE A 38 3.90 13.43 8.25
CA ILE A 38 2.78 13.40 9.20
C ILE A 38 2.02 12.10 9.06
N VAL A 39 1.71 11.69 7.83
CA VAL A 39 1.00 10.43 7.57
C VAL A 39 1.81 9.24 8.09
N SER A 40 3.12 9.20 7.81
CA SER A 40 4.02 8.14 8.29
C SER A 40 4.07 8.05 9.82
N LEU A 41 4.09 9.20 10.51
CA LEU A 41 4.07 9.27 11.97
C LEU A 41 2.76 8.73 12.59
N ILE A 42 1.67 8.67 11.83
CA ILE A 42 0.40 8.13 12.30
C ILE A 42 0.29 6.64 11.97
N VAL A 43 0.53 6.26 10.72
CA VAL A 43 0.25 4.89 10.25
C VAL A 43 1.20 3.85 10.84
N ILE A 44 2.48 4.19 11.07
CA ILE A 44 3.47 3.24 11.61
C ILE A 44 3.15 2.86 13.06
N PRO A 45 2.92 3.81 13.99
CA PRO A 45 2.48 3.45 15.35
C PRO A 45 1.15 2.71 15.35
N TRP A 46 0.19 3.10 14.51
CA TRP A 46 -1.11 2.44 14.44
C TRP A 46 -0.99 0.98 14.04
N ALA A 47 -0.22 0.67 12.99
CA ALA A 47 0.04 -0.70 12.57
C ALA A 47 0.82 -1.49 13.63
N SER A 48 1.75 -0.85 14.34
CA SER A 48 2.47 -1.46 15.46
C SER A 48 1.52 -1.86 16.59
N LEU A 49 0.56 -0.99 16.96
CA LEU A 49 -0.45 -1.33 17.98
C LEU A 49 -1.33 -2.51 17.54
N ILE A 50 -1.75 -2.54 16.26
CA ILE A 50 -2.54 -3.67 15.74
C ILE A 50 -1.74 -4.96 15.76
N THR A 51 -0.48 -4.96 15.32
CA THR A 51 0.37 -6.17 15.33
C THR A 51 0.64 -6.66 16.74
N LEU A 52 0.99 -5.77 17.68
CA LEU A 52 1.20 -6.09 19.09
C LEU A 52 -0.06 -6.66 19.75
N SER A 53 -1.23 -6.13 19.42
CA SER A 53 -2.51 -6.63 19.94
C SER A 53 -2.75 -8.11 19.60
N ARG A 54 -2.17 -8.63 18.51
CA ARG A 54 -2.32 -10.03 18.11
C ARG A 54 -1.65 -10.99 19.08
N VAL A 55 -0.51 -10.57 19.65
CA VAL A 55 0.18 -11.33 20.70
C VAL A 55 -0.47 -11.09 22.05
N TRP A 56 -0.78 -9.83 22.38
CA TRP A 56 -1.36 -9.46 23.68
C TRP A 56 -2.70 -10.16 23.95
N LEU A 57 -3.58 -10.24 22.93
CA LEU A 57 -4.86 -10.94 23.02
C LEU A 57 -4.74 -12.46 22.81
N LYS A 58 -3.52 -13.01 22.74
CA LYS A 58 -3.20 -14.44 22.61
C LYS A 58 -3.75 -15.12 21.35
N TYR A 59 -3.99 -14.37 20.27
CA TYR A 59 -4.39 -14.94 18.97
C TYR A 59 -3.21 -15.50 18.18
N HIS A 60 -2.02 -14.92 18.35
CA HIS A 60 -0.82 -15.31 17.62
C HIS A 60 0.44 -15.30 18.50
N THR A 61 1.43 -16.08 18.08
CA THR A 61 2.79 -16.05 18.65
C THR A 61 3.67 -15.01 17.95
N TRP A 62 4.77 -14.60 18.59
CA TRP A 62 5.73 -13.67 18.00
C TRP A 62 6.27 -14.10 16.62
N PRO A 63 6.65 -15.38 16.38
CA PRO A 63 7.09 -15.80 15.05
C PRO A 63 5.98 -15.69 13.98
N GLN A 64 4.72 -15.96 14.33
CA GLN A 64 3.60 -15.83 13.41
C GLN A 64 3.31 -14.38 13.03
N VAL A 65 3.42 -13.46 14.00
CA VAL A 65 3.31 -12.02 13.76
C VAL A 65 4.49 -11.54 12.93
N GLY A 66 5.73 -11.90 13.30
CA GLY A 66 6.94 -11.55 12.56
C GLY A 66 6.91 -12.00 11.09
N ALA A 67 6.50 -13.25 10.83
CA ALA A 67 6.31 -13.74 9.47
C ALA A 67 5.24 -12.93 8.69
N GLY A 68 4.15 -12.55 9.36
CA GLY A 68 3.12 -11.69 8.78
C GLY A 68 3.66 -10.31 8.43
N VAL A 69 4.41 -9.67 9.34
CA VAL A 69 5.05 -8.37 9.12
C VAL A 69 5.99 -8.41 7.92
N VAL A 70 6.90 -9.41 7.86
CA VAL A 70 7.83 -9.57 6.75
C VAL A 70 7.08 -9.72 5.42
N TYR A 71 6.06 -10.59 5.40
CA TYR A 71 5.24 -10.78 4.19
C TYR A 71 4.56 -9.49 3.73
N GLY A 72 3.95 -8.74 4.66
CA GLY A 72 3.27 -7.48 4.34
C GLY A 72 4.21 -6.42 3.77
N VAL A 73 5.38 -6.23 4.40
CA VAL A 73 6.40 -5.27 3.94
C VAL A 73 6.93 -5.66 2.56
N VAL A 74 7.32 -6.93 2.37
CA VAL A 74 7.85 -7.40 1.07
C VAL A 74 6.81 -7.23 -0.03
N MET A 75 5.56 -7.62 0.21
CA MET A 75 4.51 -7.45 -0.78
C MET A 75 4.20 -5.99 -1.08
N ALA A 76 4.23 -5.09 -0.09
CA ALA A 76 4.04 -3.67 -0.33
C ALA A 76 5.14 -3.11 -1.25
N CYS A 77 6.41 -3.45 -1.00
CA CYS A 77 7.51 -3.03 -1.86
C CYS A 77 7.38 -3.58 -3.28
N ILE A 78 7.13 -4.87 -3.44
CA ILE A 78 6.94 -5.49 -4.76
C ILE A 78 5.79 -4.81 -5.51
N TRP A 79 4.64 -4.66 -4.85
CA TRP A 79 3.46 -4.06 -5.48
C TRP A 79 3.69 -2.60 -5.84
N PHE A 80 4.36 -1.85 -4.97
CA PHE A 80 4.72 -0.48 -5.24
C PHE A 80 5.62 -0.39 -6.48
N GLN A 81 6.66 -1.20 -6.58
CA GLN A 81 7.55 -1.21 -7.75
C GLN A 81 6.83 -1.61 -9.05
N VAL A 82 5.98 -2.65 -9.00
CA VAL A 82 5.18 -3.08 -10.16
C VAL A 82 4.36 -1.92 -10.74
N TRP A 83 3.72 -1.11 -9.89
CA TRP A 83 2.87 -0.01 -10.35
C TRP A 83 3.60 1.32 -10.56
N TYR A 84 4.55 1.65 -9.68
CA TYR A 84 5.25 2.93 -9.67
C TYR A 84 6.46 2.95 -10.59
N ASP A 85 7.30 1.93 -10.52
CA ASP A 85 8.46 1.80 -11.41
C ASP A 85 8.06 1.16 -12.75
N ASP A 86 6.79 0.75 -12.90
CA ASP A 86 6.27 0.03 -14.06
C ASP A 86 7.07 -1.23 -14.38
N ILE A 87 7.52 -1.94 -13.34
CA ILE A 87 8.18 -3.22 -13.53
C ILE A 87 7.17 -4.15 -14.19
N TRP A 88 7.60 -4.77 -15.31
CA TRP A 88 6.79 -5.60 -16.20
C TRP A 88 5.84 -4.85 -17.15
N GLY A 89 5.90 -3.52 -17.21
CA GLY A 89 5.11 -2.72 -18.15
C GLY A 89 3.60 -2.73 -17.88
N ILE A 90 3.17 -3.15 -16.68
CA ILE A 90 1.77 -3.31 -16.31
C ILE A 90 1.02 -1.96 -16.35
N ARG A 91 1.64 -0.88 -15.87
CA ARG A 91 1.05 0.46 -15.92
C ARG A 91 0.95 0.94 -17.36
N THR A 92 1.99 0.72 -18.18
CA THR A 92 1.96 1.08 -19.61
C THR A 92 0.88 0.31 -20.37
N LEU A 93 0.77 -1.01 -20.15
CA LEU A 93 -0.28 -1.84 -20.74
C LEU A 93 -1.67 -1.37 -20.30
N GLY A 94 -1.84 -1.08 -19.01
CA GLY A 94 -3.09 -0.54 -18.47
C GLY A 94 -3.50 0.77 -19.14
N GLY A 95 -2.56 1.71 -19.32
CA GLY A 95 -2.80 2.97 -20.02
C GLY A 95 -3.16 2.78 -21.50
N ALA A 96 -2.52 1.84 -22.18
CA ALA A 96 -2.85 1.50 -23.56
C ALA A 96 -4.26 0.89 -23.69
N LEU A 97 -4.63 0.00 -22.78
CA LEU A 97 -5.97 -0.59 -22.71
C LEU A 97 -7.03 0.48 -22.42
N GLU A 98 -6.76 1.41 -21.50
CA GLU A 98 -7.67 2.52 -21.19
C GLU A 98 -7.88 3.42 -22.42
N ALA A 99 -6.81 3.76 -23.14
CA ALA A 99 -6.89 4.53 -24.36
C ALA A 99 -7.72 3.82 -25.45
N LEU A 100 -7.52 2.51 -25.63
CA LEU A 100 -8.29 1.70 -26.57
C LEU A 100 -9.78 1.68 -26.22
N LEU A 101 -10.11 1.47 -24.93
CA LEU A 101 -11.49 1.46 -24.45
C LEU A 101 -12.16 2.82 -24.68
N ARG A 102 -11.47 3.92 -24.38
CA ARG A 102 -11.99 5.28 -24.64
C ARG A 102 -12.30 5.49 -26.13
N LEU A 103 -11.43 5.04 -27.03
CA LEU A 103 -11.68 5.11 -28.48
C LEU A 103 -12.88 4.25 -28.91
N SER A 104 -13.04 3.05 -28.34
CA SER A 104 -14.20 2.20 -28.67
C SER A 104 -15.53 2.75 -28.15
N MET A 105 -15.52 3.43 -26.99
CA MET A 105 -16.72 4.02 -26.38
C MET A 105 -17.06 5.39 -26.98
N ALA A 106 -16.11 6.09 -27.58
CA ALA A 106 -16.33 7.39 -28.22
C ALA A 106 -17.36 7.33 -29.38
N TRP A 107 -17.65 6.13 -29.92
CA TRP A 107 -18.66 5.92 -30.96
C TRP A 107 -20.05 5.54 -30.41
N LEU A 108 -20.19 5.40 -29.08
CA LEU A 108 -21.43 4.99 -28.40
C LEU A 108 -22.16 6.14 -27.68
N VAL A 109 -21.65 7.37 -27.79
CA VAL A 109 -22.24 8.62 -27.26
C VAL A 109 -22.39 9.60 -28.42
#